data_AF-A0A560HVF0-F1
#
_entry.id   AF-A0A560HVF0-F1
#
_cell.length_a   1.000
_cell.length_b   1.000
_cell.length_c   1.000
_cell.angle_alpha   90.00
_cell.angle_beta   90.00
_cell.angle_gamma   90.00
#
_symmetry.space_group_name_H-M   'P 1'
#
loop_
_entity.id
_entity.type
_entity.pdbx_description
1 polymer ?
#
loop_
_entity_poly.entity_id
_entity_poly.type
_entity_poly.pdbx_seq_one_letter_code
_entity_poly.pdbx_strand_id
1 'polypeptide(L)'
;MKSYRYLAAAALLSLCLLPKASLAQSVQIRIADASLIKYAVSADGNVYLRNISDFDNTWLGCCQYYWIPLNTDSGKAMYSAMLSAAMTHTPIFLYGPKTGGAIVQVGQF
;
A
#
# COMPACT_ATOMS: atom_id res chain seq x y z
N MET A 1 -8.42 -49.08 -36.19
CA MET A 1 -7.30 -48.35 -35.54
C MET A 1 -7.09 -46.99 -36.23
N LYS A 2 -7.81 -45.90 -35.86
CA LYS A 2 -7.50 -44.56 -36.40
C LYS A 2 -8.28 -43.37 -35.76
N SER A 3 -8.39 -43.26 -34.42
CA SER A 3 -9.15 -42.11 -33.87
C SER A 3 -8.67 -41.50 -32.54
N TYR A 4 -7.57 -41.95 -31.93
CA TYR A 4 -7.18 -41.48 -30.58
C TYR A 4 -6.11 -40.37 -30.54
N ARG A 5 -5.65 -39.88 -31.70
CA ARG A 5 -4.48 -38.97 -31.75
C ARG A 5 -4.76 -37.48 -31.58
N TYR A 6 -6.03 -37.05 -31.56
CA TYR A 6 -6.37 -35.63 -31.54
C TYR A 6 -6.75 -35.07 -30.16
N LEU A 7 -6.98 -35.93 -29.17
CA LEU A 7 -7.39 -35.49 -27.82
C LEU A 7 -6.21 -35.03 -26.95
N ALA A 8 -4.97 -35.38 -27.30
CA ALA A 8 -3.79 -34.98 -26.51
C ALA A 8 -3.32 -33.53 -26.77
N ALA A 9 -3.69 -32.93 -27.91
CA ALA A 9 -3.21 -31.59 -28.30
C ALA A 9 -4.01 -30.44 -27.66
N ALA A 10 -5.27 -30.68 -27.28
CA ALA A 10 -6.13 -29.64 -26.70
C ALA A 10 -5.81 -29.34 -25.22
N ALA A 11 -5.25 -30.30 -24.48
CA ALA A 11 -4.94 -30.13 -23.06
C ALA A 11 -3.70 -29.25 -22.80
N LEU A 12 -2.77 -29.18 -23.74
CA LEU A 12 -1.53 -28.40 -23.59
C LEU A 12 -1.72 -26.90 -23.85
N LEU A 13 -2.78 -26.49 -24.57
CA LEU A 13 -3.03 -25.09 -24.87
C LEU A 13 -3.75 -24.33 -23.74
N SER A 14 -4.40 -25.05 -22.82
CA SER A 14 -5.15 -24.44 -21.70
C SER A 14 -4.28 -23.99 -20.53
N LEU A 15 -3.01 -24.38 -20.46
CA LEU A 15 -2.12 -23.98 -19.35
C LEU A 15 -1.53 -22.55 -19.51
N CYS A 16 -1.65 -21.95 -20.70
CA CYS A 16 -1.08 -20.63 -21.00
C CYS A 16 -2.02 -19.44 -20.70
N LEU A 17 -3.26 -19.70 -20.29
CA LEU A 17 -4.27 -18.67 -20.00
C LEU A 17 -4.45 -18.39 -18.50
N LEU A 18 -3.56 -18.89 -17.65
CA LEU A 18 -3.57 -18.53 -16.23
C LEU A 18 -3.35 -17.01 -16.13
N PRO A 19 -4.31 -16.23 -15.59
CA PRO A 19 -4.10 -14.82 -15.34
C PRO A 19 -2.90 -14.69 -14.41
N LYS A 20 -1.86 -14.00 -14.85
CA LYS A 20 -0.76 -13.59 -13.98
C LYS A 20 -1.38 -12.71 -12.91
N ALA A 21 -1.54 -13.26 -11.71
CA ALA A 21 -1.82 -12.46 -10.53
C ALA A 21 -0.65 -11.46 -10.41
N SER A 22 -0.88 -10.22 -10.82
CA SER A 22 0.04 -9.14 -10.54
C SER A 22 -0.05 -8.90 -9.04
N LEU A 23 0.95 -9.39 -8.31
CA LEU A 23 1.26 -8.87 -6.99
C LEU A 23 1.61 -7.40 -7.20
N ALA A 24 0.63 -6.52 -7.04
CA ALA A 24 0.88 -5.11 -6.89
C ALA A 24 1.82 -4.98 -5.69
N GLN A 25 3.12 -4.78 -5.96
CA GLN A 25 4.10 -4.57 -4.91
C GLN A 25 3.66 -3.31 -4.18
N SER A 26 3.15 -3.49 -2.97
CA SER A 26 3.01 -2.40 -2.03
C SER A 26 4.39 -1.77 -1.90
N VAL A 27 4.54 -0.56 -2.43
CA VAL A 27 5.80 0.15 -2.34
C VAL A 27 5.93 0.65 -0.91
N GLN A 28 7.12 0.46 -0.36
CA GLN A 28 7.50 0.88 0.97
C GLN A 28 8.24 2.21 0.91
N ILE A 29 7.93 3.11 1.85
CA ILE A 29 8.74 4.28 2.17
C ILE A 29 9.19 4.17 3.62
N ARG A 30 10.48 4.40 3.88
CA ARG A 30 11.04 4.49 5.23
C ARG A 30 11.05 5.94 5.67
N ILE A 31 10.46 6.23 6.81
CA ILE A 31 10.50 7.55 7.46
C ILE A 31 11.32 7.40 8.73
N ALA A 32 12.50 8.05 8.75
CA ALA A 32 13.47 7.86 9.83
C ALA A 32 13.00 8.41 11.18
N ASP A 33 12.17 9.45 11.16
CA ASP A 33 11.55 10.07 12.33
C ASP A 33 10.07 10.35 11.99
N ALA A 34 9.17 9.59 12.61
CA ALA A 34 7.73 9.72 12.38
C ALA A 34 7.15 11.06 12.86
N SER A 35 7.83 11.79 13.75
CA SER A 35 7.39 13.12 14.22
C SER A 35 7.36 14.17 13.10
N LEU A 36 8.10 13.93 12.02
CA LEU A 36 8.18 14.83 10.87
C LEU A 36 6.98 14.70 9.92
N ILE A 37 6.10 13.71 10.12
CA ILE A 37 4.94 13.47 9.28
C ILE A 37 3.88 14.54 9.55
N LYS A 38 3.55 15.31 8.52
CA LYS A 38 2.44 16.26 8.54
C LYS A 38 1.17 15.55 8.08
N TYR A 39 0.10 15.71 8.84
CA TYR A 39 -1.18 15.10 8.52
C TYR A 39 -2.37 16.03 8.82
N ALA A 40 -3.53 15.70 8.26
CA ALA A 40 -4.79 16.35 8.58
C ALA A 40 -5.89 15.30 8.74
N VAL A 41 -6.56 15.32 9.89
CA VAL A 41 -7.78 14.53 10.12
C VAL A 41 -8.94 15.24 9.44
N SER A 42 -9.71 14.52 8.63
CA SER A 42 -10.84 15.05 7.88
C SER A 42 -12.16 14.41 8.33
N ALA A 43 -13.26 15.14 8.12
CA ALA A 43 -14.60 14.74 8.56
C ALA A 43 -15.15 13.51 7.82
N ASP A 44 -14.56 13.16 6.67
CA ASP A 44 -14.87 11.96 5.88
C ASP A 44 -14.25 10.67 6.48
N GLY A 45 -13.63 10.77 7.65
CA GLY A 45 -13.07 9.62 8.36
C GLY A 45 -11.69 9.21 7.85
N ASN A 46 -10.96 10.11 7.19
CA ASN A 46 -9.61 9.87 6.70
C ASN A 46 -8.57 10.75 7.40
N VAL A 47 -7.37 10.20 7.59
CA VAL A 47 -6.17 10.99 7.94
C VAL A 47 -5.31 11.14 6.70
N TYR A 48 -5.23 12.37 6.17
CA TYR A 48 -4.47 12.68 4.97
C TYR A 48 -3.04 13.05 5.30
N LEU A 49 -2.08 12.32 4.72
CA LEU A 49 -0.64 12.60 4.86
C LEU A 49 -0.24 13.69 3.85
N ARG A 50 0.49 14.70 4.32
CA ARG A 50 0.65 15.98 3.60
C ARG A 50 2.04 16.23 3.04
N ASN A 51 3.03 15.42 3.41
CA ASN A 51 4.43 15.67 3.05
C ASN A 51 5.19 14.38 2.73
N ILE A 52 4.53 13.39 2.15
CA ILE A 52 5.19 12.11 1.82
C ILE A 52 6.35 12.30 0.84
N SER A 53 6.23 13.24 -0.10
CA SER A 53 7.31 13.60 -1.03
C SER A 53 8.57 14.17 -0.36
N ASP A 54 8.45 14.72 0.87
CA ASP A 54 9.61 15.26 1.59
C ASP A 54 10.54 14.13 2.06
N PHE A 55 10.01 12.91 2.20
CA PHE A 55 10.76 11.72 2.61
C PHE A 55 11.24 10.88 1.41
N ASP A 56 10.46 10.83 0.33
CA ASP A 56 10.81 10.16 -0.93
C ASP A 56 10.11 10.87 -2.09
N ASN A 57 10.91 11.55 -2.93
CA ASN A 57 10.42 12.33 -4.06
C ASN A 57 9.79 11.50 -5.19
N THR A 58 9.86 10.17 -5.12
CA THR A 58 9.18 9.27 -6.05
C THR A 58 7.71 9.03 -5.69
N TRP A 59 7.28 9.54 -4.53
CA TRP A 59 5.89 9.60 -4.11
C TRP A 59 5.29 10.98 -4.39
N LEU A 60 3.97 11.05 -4.51
CA LEU A 60 3.28 12.31 -4.78
C LEU A 60 3.33 13.24 -3.55
N GLY A 61 3.43 14.55 -3.77
CA GLY A 61 3.68 15.51 -2.68
C GLY A 61 2.49 16.32 -2.17
N CYS A 62 1.42 16.48 -2.95
CA CYS A 62 0.35 17.42 -2.63
C CYS A 62 -1.01 16.74 -2.40
N CYS A 63 -2.04 17.53 -2.08
CA CYS A 63 -3.40 17.24 -2.53
C CYS A 63 -4.08 15.96 -2.00
N GLN A 64 -3.81 15.54 -0.75
CA GLN A 64 -4.54 14.42 -0.12
C GLN A 64 -4.35 13.06 -0.84
N TYR A 65 -3.27 12.89 -1.61
CA TYR A 65 -3.03 11.64 -2.35
C TYR A 65 -2.89 10.41 -1.46
N TYR A 66 -2.51 10.55 -0.19
CA TYR A 66 -2.32 9.43 0.73
C TYR A 66 -3.18 9.59 1.96
N TRP A 67 -3.89 8.52 2.34
CA TRP A 67 -4.75 8.56 3.51
C TRP A 67 -4.77 7.26 4.32
N ILE A 68 -5.05 7.39 5.62
CA ILE A 68 -5.35 6.27 6.52
C ILE A 68 -6.85 6.29 6.82
N PRO A 69 -7.62 5.22 6.50
CA PRO A 69 -9.06 5.18 6.69
C PRO A 69 -9.46 4.83 8.13
N LEU A 70 -9.92 5.81 8.90
CA LEU A 70 -10.33 5.64 10.32
C LEU A 70 -11.67 4.93 10.51
N ASN A 71 -12.42 4.69 9.43
CA ASN A 71 -13.64 3.89 9.46
C ASN A 71 -13.36 2.36 9.56
N THR A 72 -12.10 1.95 9.56
CA THR A 72 -11.68 0.56 9.76
C THR A 72 -10.85 0.42 11.03
N ASP A 73 -10.93 -0.73 11.71
CA ASP A 73 -10.10 -0.97 12.89
C ASP A 73 -8.60 -1.04 12.54
N SER A 74 -8.28 -1.57 11.35
CA SER A 74 -6.91 -1.54 10.82
C SER A 74 -6.39 -0.11 10.66
N GLY A 75 -7.19 0.81 10.09
CA GLY A 75 -6.77 2.20 9.94
C GLY A 75 -6.65 2.96 11.26
N LYS A 76 -7.54 2.70 12.24
CA LYS A 76 -7.38 3.24 13.60
C LYS A 76 -6.09 2.74 14.26
N ALA A 77 -5.75 1.46 14.08
CA ALA A 77 -4.51 0.88 14.58
C ALA A 77 -3.28 1.48 13.89
N MET A 78 -3.32 1.62 12.57
CA MET A 78 -2.25 2.27 11.78
C MET A 78 -2.00 3.72 12.23
N TYR A 79 -3.07 4.50 12.39
CA TYR A 79 -2.95 5.89 12.84
C TYR A 79 -2.43 5.97 14.27
N SER A 80 -2.92 5.12 15.18
CA SER A 80 -2.41 5.02 16.55
C SER A 80 -0.93 4.66 16.59
N ALA A 81 -0.48 3.71 15.75
CA ALA A 81 0.92 3.32 15.64
C ALA A 81 1.79 4.47 15.12
N MET A 82 1.33 5.21 14.11
CA MET A 82 2.00 6.40 13.60
C MET A 82 2.15 7.47 14.68
N LEU A 83 1.09 7.76 15.46
CA LEU A 83 1.12 8.73 16.56
C LEU A 83 2.09 8.31 17.66
N SER A 84 2.06 7.04 18.07
CA SER A 84 2.99 6.50 19.08
C SER A 84 4.44 6.64 18.61
N ALA A 85 4.73 6.29 17.35
CA ALA A 85 6.07 6.44 16.80
C ALA A 85 6.50 7.92 16.69
N ALA A 86 5.58 8.82 16.37
CA ALA A 86 5.84 10.25 16.34
C ALA A 86 6.20 10.80 17.72
N MET A 87 5.53 10.34 18.79
CA MET A 87 5.86 10.72 20.16
C MET A 87 7.24 10.25 20.60
N THR A 88 7.72 9.13 20.07
CA THR A 88 9.01 8.52 20.43
C THR A 88 10.10 8.77 19.39
N HIS A 89 9.88 9.63 18.40
CA HIS A 89 10.81 9.88 17.27
C HIS A 89 11.30 8.59 16.59
N THR A 90 10.45 7.56 16.57
CA THR A 90 10.83 6.22 16.10
C THR A 90 10.61 6.14 14.59
N PRO A 91 11.50 5.45 13.85
CA PRO A 91 11.30 5.21 12.44
C PRO A 91 10.05 4.37 12.19
N ILE A 92 9.38 4.63 11.08
CA ILE A 92 8.28 3.79 10.59
C ILE A 92 8.44 3.52 9.10
N PHE A 93 7.74 2.48 8.64
CA PHE A 93 7.55 2.27 7.23
C PHE A 93 6.07 2.38 6.87
N LEU A 94 5.80 3.10 5.79
CA LEU A 94 4.48 3.20 5.20
C LEU A 94 4.45 2.35 3.93
N TYR A 95 3.33 1.68 3.73
CA TYR A 95 3.08 0.78 2.61
C TYR A 95 1.87 1.28 1.85
N GLY A 96 2.01 1.46 0.54
CA GLY A 96 0.93 1.99 -0.29
C GLY A 96 1.29 2.13 -1.76
N PRO A 97 0.33 2.57 -2.60
CA PRO A 97 0.56 2.77 -4.02
C PRO A 97 1.27 4.12 -4.29
N LYS A 98 2.38 4.14 -5.03
CA LYS A 98 3.07 5.41 -5.39
C LYS A 98 2.17 6.41 -6.14
N THR A 99 1.11 5.95 -6.79
CA THR A 99 0.16 6.78 -7.55
C THR A 99 -0.85 7.53 -6.69
N GLY A 100 -0.77 7.42 -5.35
CA GLY A 100 -1.80 7.91 -4.44
C GLY A 100 -2.84 6.83 -4.15
N GLY A 101 -3.29 6.78 -2.91
CA GLY A 101 -4.23 5.79 -2.41
C GLY A 101 -4.24 5.68 -0.89
N ALA A 102 -5.07 4.78 -0.40
CA ALA A 102 -5.05 4.37 0.99
C ALA A 102 -3.70 3.74 1.35
N ILE A 103 -3.16 4.13 2.50
CA ILE A 103 -2.07 3.41 3.14
C ILE A 103 -2.61 2.06 3.59
N VAL A 104 -1.93 0.99 3.18
CA VAL A 104 -2.37 -0.40 3.44
C VAL A 104 -1.71 -0.98 4.69
N GLN A 105 -0.58 -0.42 5.12
CA GLN A 105 0.10 -0.82 6.35
C GLN A 105 1.00 0.30 6.88
N VAL A 106 1.07 0.40 8.20
CA VAL A 106 2.05 1.19 8.96
C VAL A 106 2.75 0.24 9.93
N GLY A 107 4.07 0.16 9.91
CA GLY A 107 4.81 -0.70 10.84
C GLY A 107 6.24 -1.00 10.39
N GLN A 108 6.86 -2.00 11.03
CA GLN A 108 8.31 -2.25 11.14
C GLN A 108 9.00 -1.27 12.10
N PHE A 109 8.79 -1.56 13.39
CA PHE A 109 9.52 -1.00 14.53
C PHE A 109 10.87 -1.71 14.69
#